data_AF-A0A965EQ09-F1
#
_entry.id   AF-A0A965EQ09-F1
#
_cell.length_a   1.000
_cell.length_b   1.000
_cell.length_c   1.000
_cell.angle_alpha   90.00
_cell.angle_beta   90.00
_cell.angle_gamma   90.00
#
_symmetry.space_group_name_H-M   'P 1'
#
loop_
_entity.id
_entity.type
_entity.pdbx_description
1 polymer ?
#
loop_
_entity_poly.entity_id
_entity_poly.type
_entity_poly.pdbx_seq_one_letter_code
_entity_poly.pdbx_strand_id
1 'polypeptide(L)'
;MNRIALVTVGDELLNGAVVDTSTSWLGDQLSLDGHVLALSISVLDDLAAISDAILTAIARADAVIITGGLGPTSDDLTRLGVARAARVEVVQRPELVDLLTTRYAARQMAVPSQALVMAELPEGATALINNSGSAPGIFMEIDGVPLFALPGVPHEMREMFTADVAPRLRARFIPVPRHTFIVRVSLLGETAITEALRELEAQLPADTSIAYLASLGDVEVKISSESPETALKIAKRVAGLIGDSVYAIDDAKSVRSTLASAVLDLLRERKETVATAESLTGGGLAQLLTEIPGSSEVFLGGAVGYGSASKHALLDVPEEVMAENGTVDALVAKAMARGVR
;
A
#
# COMPACT_ATOMS: atom_id res chain seq x y z
N MET A 1 -10.10 -20.99 -4.28
CA MET A 1 -9.88 -19.68 -3.65
C MET A 1 -11.22 -18.96 -3.58
N ASN A 2 -11.54 -18.34 -2.46
CA ASN A 2 -12.78 -17.57 -2.30
C ASN A 2 -12.69 -16.27 -3.09
N ARG A 3 -13.77 -15.93 -3.78
CA ARG A 3 -13.87 -14.78 -4.68
C ARG A 3 -14.37 -13.58 -3.91
N ILE A 4 -13.61 -12.51 -3.93
CA ILE A 4 -13.96 -11.24 -3.29
C ILE A 4 -14.22 -10.23 -4.39
N ALA A 5 -15.27 -9.43 -4.25
CA ALA A 5 -15.53 -8.29 -5.11
C ALA A 5 -15.17 -6.99 -4.38
N LEU A 6 -14.64 -6.03 -5.14
CA LEU A 6 -14.39 -4.67 -4.68
C LEU A 6 -15.32 -3.71 -5.40
N VAL A 7 -15.93 -2.78 -4.66
CA VAL A 7 -16.61 -1.62 -5.19
C VAL A 7 -15.86 -0.38 -4.72
N THR A 8 -15.34 0.44 -5.64
CA THR A 8 -14.74 1.74 -5.31
C THR A 8 -15.72 2.84 -5.65
N VAL A 9 -15.97 3.74 -4.70
CA VAL A 9 -16.94 4.85 -4.82
C VAL A 9 -16.16 6.15 -4.78
N GLY A 10 -16.30 6.97 -5.84
CA GLY A 10 -15.66 8.28 -5.93
C GLY A 10 -15.60 8.78 -7.37
N ASP A 11 -16.18 9.95 -7.63
CA ASP A 11 -16.14 10.61 -8.94
C ASP A 11 -14.71 10.86 -9.42
N GLU A 12 -13.79 11.17 -8.50
CA GLU A 12 -12.37 11.43 -8.75
C GLU A 12 -11.61 10.22 -9.29
N LEU A 13 -12.09 9.00 -9.03
CA LEU A 13 -11.52 7.77 -9.56
C LEU A 13 -11.86 7.62 -11.04
N LEU A 14 -13.12 7.92 -11.41
CA LEU A 14 -13.62 7.75 -12.77
C LEU A 14 -13.24 8.90 -13.71
N ASN A 15 -13.06 10.11 -13.17
CA ASN A 15 -12.55 11.25 -13.94
C ASN A 15 -11.01 11.29 -14.00
N GLY A 16 -10.33 10.39 -13.28
CA GLY A 16 -8.87 10.24 -13.30
C GLY A 16 -8.11 11.30 -12.48
N ALA A 17 -8.78 12.07 -11.63
CA ALA A 17 -8.13 13.02 -10.72
C ALA A 17 -7.31 12.30 -9.63
N VAL A 18 -7.71 11.08 -9.26
CA VAL A 18 -7.00 10.25 -8.29
C VAL A 18 -6.77 8.85 -8.85
N VAL A 19 -5.56 8.33 -8.67
CA VAL A 19 -5.24 6.93 -9.01
C VAL A 19 -5.83 6.01 -7.94
N ASP A 20 -6.59 5.01 -8.36
CA ASP A 20 -7.12 3.97 -7.46
C ASP A 20 -5.99 3.06 -6.94
N THR A 21 -5.38 3.50 -5.84
CA THR A 21 -4.38 2.71 -5.10
C THR A 21 -5.03 1.70 -4.14
N SER A 22 -6.32 1.86 -3.85
CA SER A 22 -7.07 0.98 -2.94
C SER A 22 -7.28 -0.40 -3.55
N THR A 23 -7.66 -0.46 -4.83
CA THR A 23 -7.79 -1.72 -5.58
C THR A 23 -6.47 -2.51 -5.59
N SER A 24 -5.36 -1.82 -5.87
CA SER A 24 -4.03 -2.45 -5.88
C SER A 24 -3.65 -3.02 -4.51
N TRP A 25 -3.82 -2.23 -3.44
CA TRP A 25 -3.47 -2.67 -2.08
C TRP A 25 -4.37 -3.81 -1.59
N LEU A 26 -5.69 -3.71 -1.77
CA LEU A 26 -6.63 -4.76 -1.37
C LEU A 26 -6.39 -6.06 -2.15
N GLY A 27 -6.09 -5.98 -3.44
CA GLY A 27 -5.75 -7.16 -4.25
C GLY A 27 -4.52 -7.89 -3.72
N ASP A 28 -3.48 -7.15 -3.34
CA ASP A 28 -2.27 -7.71 -2.71
C ASP A 28 -2.59 -8.39 -1.38
N GLN A 29 -3.31 -7.71 -0.48
CA GLN A 29 -3.65 -8.27 0.84
C GLN A 29 -4.54 -9.51 0.74
N LEU A 30 -5.58 -9.47 -0.10
CA LEU A 30 -6.47 -10.61 -0.32
C LEU A 30 -5.71 -11.81 -0.89
N SER A 31 -4.79 -11.57 -1.83
CA SER A 31 -3.92 -12.63 -2.35
C SER A 31 -3.04 -13.25 -1.26
N LEU A 32 -2.49 -12.45 -0.34
CA LEU A 32 -1.68 -12.95 0.78
C LEU A 32 -2.48 -13.81 1.77
N ASP A 33 -3.78 -13.58 1.85
CA ASP A 33 -4.73 -14.36 2.66
C ASP A 33 -5.36 -15.53 1.88
N GLY A 34 -4.94 -15.81 0.65
CA GLY A 34 -5.43 -16.95 -0.15
C GLY A 34 -6.82 -16.73 -0.77
N HIS A 35 -7.23 -15.47 -0.87
CA HIS A 35 -8.42 -15.02 -1.58
C HIS A 35 -8.06 -14.50 -2.98
N VAL A 36 -9.05 -14.39 -3.85
CA VAL A 36 -8.90 -13.77 -5.16
C VAL A 36 -9.82 -12.56 -5.26
N LEU A 37 -9.26 -11.40 -5.59
CA LEU A 37 -10.05 -10.25 -6.02
C LEU A 37 -10.59 -10.54 -7.43
N ALA A 38 -11.81 -11.07 -7.51
CA ALA A 38 -12.38 -11.61 -8.74
C ALA A 38 -13.13 -10.58 -9.59
N LEU A 39 -13.48 -9.44 -8.99
CA LEU A 39 -14.22 -8.36 -9.62
C LEU A 39 -13.87 -7.05 -8.92
N SER A 40 -13.60 -6.00 -9.70
CA SER A 40 -13.55 -4.62 -9.20
C SER A 40 -14.50 -3.76 -10.02
N ILE A 41 -15.31 -2.94 -9.36
CA ILE A 41 -16.29 -2.03 -9.97
C ILE A 41 -16.06 -0.65 -9.39
N SER A 42 -15.75 0.33 -10.24
CA SER A 42 -15.69 1.74 -9.84
C SER A 42 -16.97 2.45 -10.23
N VAL A 43 -17.56 3.20 -9.30
CA VAL A 43 -18.82 3.93 -9.51
C VAL A 43 -18.72 5.38 -9.04
N LEU A 44 -19.57 6.21 -9.62
CA LEU A 44 -19.78 7.59 -9.21
C LEU A 44 -20.42 7.65 -7.82
N ASP A 45 -20.35 8.83 -7.19
CA ASP A 45 -21.08 9.20 -5.97
C ASP A 45 -22.58 9.37 -6.25
N ASP A 46 -23.22 8.30 -6.74
CA ASP A 46 -24.63 8.21 -7.06
C ASP A 46 -25.28 7.00 -6.38
N LEU A 47 -26.43 7.25 -5.75
CA LEU A 47 -27.13 6.25 -4.94
C LEU A 47 -27.54 5.00 -5.74
N ALA A 48 -28.00 5.17 -6.98
CA ALA A 48 -28.41 4.05 -7.81
C ALA A 48 -27.18 3.26 -8.30
N ALA A 49 -26.15 3.96 -8.76
CA ALA A 49 -24.89 3.35 -9.20
C ALA A 49 -24.24 2.50 -8.08
N ILE A 50 -24.16 3.03 -6.86
CA ILE A 50 -23.63 2.31 -5.71
C ILE A 50 -24.46 1.06 -5.41
N SER A 51 -25.79 1.20 -5.33
CA SER A 51 -26.68 0.08 -5.02
C SER A 51 -26.64 -1.02 -6.09
N ASP A 52 -26.63 -0.67 -7.37
CA ASP A 52 -26.57 -1.61 -8.49
C ASP A 52 -25.20 -2.33 -8.54
N ALA A 53 -24.11 -1.64 -8.24
CA ALA A 53 -22.78 -2.24 -8.13
C ALA A 53 -22.70 -3.23 -6.97
N ILE A 54 -23.27 -2.89 -5.81
CA ILE A 54 -23.35 -3.79 -4.64
C ILE A 54 -24.10 -5.07 -5.01
N LEU A 55 -25.29 -4.96 -5.63
CA LEU A 55 -26.08 -6.13 -6.03
C LEU A 55 -25.34 -6.99 -7.08
N THR A 56 -24.65 -6.35 -8.01
CA THR A 56 -23.80 -7.03 -9.00
C THR A 56 -22.65 -7.79 -8.34
N ALA A 57 -22.00 -7.18 -7.34
CA ALA A 57 -20.90 -7.77 -6.59
C ALA A 57 -21.36 -8.98 -5.77
N ILE A 58 -22.48 -8.84 -5.03
CA ILE A 58 -23.10 -9.93 -4.25
C ILE A 58 -23.43 -11.14 -5.12
N ALA A 59 -23.93 -10.92 -6.34
CA ALA A 59 -24.27 -12.01 -7.25
C ALA A 59 -23.06 -12.78 -7.82
N ARG A 60 -21.83 -12.27 -7.65
CA ARG A 60 -20.62 -12.76 -8.35
C ARG A 60 -19.45 -13.13 -7.43
N ALA A 61 -19.57 -12.86 -6.13
CA ALA A 61 -18.50 -13.06 -5.17
C ALA A 61 -19.02 -13.64 -3.85
N ASP A 62 -18.11 -14.27 -3.11
CA ASP A 62 -18.36 -14.85 -1.80
C ASP A 62 -18.36 -13.77 -0.70
N ALA A 63 -17.72 -12.62 -0.94
CA ALA A 63 -17.77 -11.43 -0.09
C ALA A 63 -17.59 -10.14 -0.91
N VAL A 64 -18.03 -9.01 -0.37
CA VAL A 64 -17.93 -7.69 -0.99
C VAL A 64 -17.20 -6.72 -0.08
N ILE A 65 -16.22 -6.00 -0.62
CA ILE A 65 -15.57 -4.86 0.03
C ILE A 65 -15.95 -3.62 -0.75
N ILE A 66 -16.30 -2.54 -0.06
CA ILE A 66 -16.54 -1.21 -0.60
C ILE A 66 -15.54 -0.24 0.03
N THR A 67 -15.03 0.71 -0.73
CA THR A 67 -14.22 1.81 -0.21
C THR A 67 -14.66 3.14 -0.82
N GLY A 68 -14.78 4.17 0.02
CA GLY A 68 -15.24 5.51 -0.38
C GLY A 68 -16.68 5.81 0.04
N GLY A 69 -17.05 7.10 0.00
CA GLY A 69 -18.42 7.57 0.23
C GLY A 69 -18.99 7.40 1.64
N LEU A 70 -18.14 7.34 2.68
CA LEU A 70 -18.54 7.17 4.10
C LEU A 70 -18.39 8.42 4.96
N GLY A 71 -17.85 9.50 4.41
CA GLY A 71 -17.65 10.74 5.14
C GLY A 71 -18.96 11.50 5.44
N PRO A 72 -18.83 12.77 5.87
CA PRO A 72 -19.97 13.59 6.24
C PRO A 72 -20.55 14.39 5.06
N THR A 73 -19.95 14.40 3.87
CA THR A 73 -20.38 15.29 2.79
C THR A 73 -21.65 14.78 2.09
N SER A 74 -22.26 15.62 1.25
CA SER A 74 -23.56 15.29 0.63
C SER A 74 -23.46 14.23 -0.47
N ASP A 75 -22.28 14.09 -1.06
CA ASP A 75 -21.86 13.08 -2.03
C ASP A 75 -21.41 11.77 -1.35
N ASP A 76 -21.14 11.75 -0.04
CA ASP A 76 -20.91 10.50 0.70
C ASP A 76 -22.21 9.69 0.80
N LEU A 77 -22.48 8.83 -0.18
CA LEU A 77 -23.74 8.10 -0.33
C LEU A 77 -23.63 6.60 -0.04
N THR A 78 -22.45 6.07 0.30
CA THR A 78 -22.23 4.62 0.45
C THR A 78 -23.14 4.00 1.52
N ARG A 79 -23.36 4.67 2.67
CA ARG A 79 -24.29 4.17 3.71
C ARG A 79 -25.71 3.97 3.17
N LEU A 80 -26.17 4.89 2.33
CA LEU A 80 -27.49 4.86 1.72
C LEU A 80 -27.55 3.81 0.61
N GLY A 81 -26.47 3.67 -0.16
CA GLY A 81 -26.34 2.64 -1.19
C GLY A 81 -26.39 1.21 -0.61
N VAL A 82 -25.72 0.97 0.51
CA VAL A 82 -25.78 -0.29 1.25
C VAL A 82 -27.20 -0.54 1.77
N ALA A 83 -27.83 0.45 2.41
CA ALA A 83 -29.19 0.34 2.91
C ALA A 83 -30.20 0.03 1.79
N ARG A 84 -30.07 0.71 0.64
CA ARG A 84 -30.89 0.48 -0.55
C ARG A 84 -30.73 -0.93 -1.11
N ALA A 85 -29.50 -1.44 -1.20
CA ALA A 85 -29.23 -2.80 -1.65
C ALA A 85 -29.81 -3.85 -0.69
N ALA A 86 -29.69 -3.62 0.62
CA ALA A 86 -30.24 -4.47 1.66
C ALA A 86 -31.76 -4.33 1.85
N ARG A 87 -32.38 -3.31 1.24
CA ARG A 87 -33.81 -2.96 1.39
C ARG A 87 -34.20 -2.68 2.84
N VAL A 88 -33.34 -1.94 3.53
CA VAL A 88 -33.56 -1.48 4.91
C VAL A 88 -33.40 0.03 5.00
N GLU A 89 -33.86 0.61 6.10
CA GLU A 89 -33.64 2.03 6.39
C GLU A 89 -32.26 2.26 7.00
N VAL A 90 -31.78 3.52 6.96
CA VAL A 90 -30.66 3.95 7.79
C VAL A 90 -31.17 4.44 9.14
N VAL A 91 -30.48 4.05 10.20
CA VAL A 91 -30.86 4.40 11.57
C VAL A 91 -29.64 4.99 12.28
N GLN A 92 -29.84 6.11 12.97
CA GLN A 92 -28.80 6.71 13.79
C GLN A 92 -28.51 5.83 15.01
N ARG A 93 -27.23 5.58 15.27
CA ARG A 93 -26.74 4.77 16.39
C ARG A 93 -26.25 5.67 17.53
N PRO A 94 -26.91 5.66 18.70
CA PRO A 94 -26.51 6.52 19.83
C PRO A 94 -25.04 6.36 20.22
N GLU A 95 -24.52 5.13 20.22
CA GLU A 95 -23.13 4.83 20.54
C GLU A 95 -22.13 5.46 19.55
N LEU A 96 -22.50 5.62 18.29
CA LEU A 96 -21.68 6.31 17.28
C LEU A 96 -21.77 7.82 17.42
N VAL A 97 -22.94 8.35 17.82
CA VAL A 97 -23.09 9.77 18.15
C VAL A 97 -22.18 10.14 19.33
N ASP A 98 -22.14 9.31 20.38
CA ASP A 98 -21.28 9.52 21.55
C ASP A 98 -19.79 9.45 21.17
N LEU A 99 -19.42 8.49 20.31
CA LEU A 99 -18.05 8.37 19.79
C LEU A 99 -17.63 9.61 18.99
N LEU A 100 -18.48 10.08 18.08
CA LEU A 100 -18.23 11.32 17.32
C LEU A 100 -18.12 12.52 18.26
N THR A 101 -19.03 12.64 19.22
CA THR A 101 -19.02 13.74 20.21
C THR A 101 -17.71 13.77 20.98
N THR A 102 -17.22 12.60 21.41
CA THR A 102 -15.94 12.46 22.12
C THR A 102 -14.77 12.91 21.23
N ARG A 103 -14.75 12.51 19.96
CA ARG A 103 -13.68 12.86 19.01
C ARG A 103 -13.62 14.35 18.68
N TYR A 104 -14.78 14.97 18.45
CA TYR A 104 -14.84 16.40 18.19
C TYR A 104 -14.48 17.20 19.45
N ALA A 105 -14.94 16.77 20.63
CA ALA A 105 -14.57 17.41 21.90
C ALA A 105 -13.07 17.35 22.19
N ALA A 106 -12.40 16.25 21.88
CA ALA A 106 -10.94 16.12 22.00
C ALA A 106 -10.16 17.13 21.14
N ARG A 107 -10.77 17.61 20.04
CA ARG A 107 -10.26 18.66 19.16
C ARG A 107 -10.78 20.06 19.52
N GLN A 108 -11.47 20.20 20.67
CA GLN A 108 -12.13 21.43 21.10
C GLN A 108 -13.16 21.97 20.09
N MET A 109 -13.83 21.06 19.36
CA MET A 109 -14.84 21.39 18.37
C MET A 109 -16.20 20.85 18.81
N ALA A 110 -17.28 21.56 18.47
CA ALA A 110 -18.63 20.99 18.50
C ALA A 110 -18.83 20.08 17.28
N VAL A 111 -19.67 19.04 17.42
CA VAL A 111 -20.03 18.17 16.29
C VAL A 111 -20.92 18.96 15.32
N PRO A 112 -20.50 19.17 14.06
CA PRO A 112 -21.39 19.75 13.05
C PRO A 112 -22.59 18.84 12.81
N SER A 113 -23.77 19.40 12.59
CA SER A 113 -24.98 18.60 12.30
C SER A 113 -24.78 17.63 11.15
N GLN A 114 -24.06 18.05 10.11
CA GLN A 114 -23.73 17.23 8.96
C GLN A 114 -22.82 16.05 9.31
N ALA A 115 -21.98 16.14 10.35
CA ALA A 115 -21.14 15.02 10.77
C ALA A 115 -21.94 13.90 11.46
N LEU A 116 -23.14 14.19 11.97
CA LEU A 116 -23.99 13.19 12.63
C LEU A 116 -24.50 12.11 11.67
N VAL A 117 -24.48 12.36 10.35
CA VAL A 117 -24.85 11.35 9.35
C VAL A 117 -23.87 10.16 9.35
N MET A 118 -22.63 10.35 9.82
CA MET A 118 -21.66 9.26 9.99
C MET A 118 -22.03 8.33 11.16
N ALA A 119 -22.96 8.72 12.03
CA ALA A 119 -23.53 7.83 13.05
C ALA A 119 -24.75 7.05 12.55
N GLU A 120 -25.15 7.21 11.28
CA GLU A 120 -26.22 6.44 10.66
C GLU A 120 -25.66 5.20 9.99
N LEU A 121 -26.24 4.04 10.29
CA LEU A 121 -25.93 2.79 9.61
C LEU A 121 -27.21 2.12 9.11
N PRO A 122 -27.15 1.33 8.02
CA PRO A 122 -28.24 0.44 7.63
C PRO A 122 -28.75 -0.38 8.82
N GLU A 123 -30.06 -0.55 8.95
CA GLU A 123 -30.65 -1.36 10.01
C GLU A 123 -30.13 -2.81 9.93
N GLY A 124 -29.67 -3.37 11.05
CA GLY A 124 -29.02 -4.69 11.09
C GLY A 124 -27.51 -4.68 10.78
N ALA A 125 -26.93 -3.55 10.38
CA ALA A 125 -25.48 -3.43 10.23
C ALA A 125 -24.78 -3.30 11.58
N THR A 126 -23.54 -3.82 11.62
CA THR A 126 -22.57 -3.63 12.70
C THR A 126 -21.56 -2.56 12.30
N ALA A 127 -21.25 -1.64 13.21
CA ALA A 127 -20.21 -0.64 13.00
C ALA A 127 -18.81 -1.28 13.03
N LEU A 128 -17.94 -0.88 12.10
CA LEU A 128 -16.50 -1.13 12.17
C LEU A 128 -15.83 0.14 12.67
N ILE A 129 -15.20 0.08 13.84
CA ILE A 129 -14.69 1.29 14.50
C ILE A 129 -13.41 1.75 13.81
N ASN A 130 -13.47 2.95 13.23
CA ASN A 130 -12.33 3.58 12.60
C ASN A 130 -11.52 4.36 13.64
N ASN A 131 -10.34 3.87 14.07
CA ASN A 131 -9.53 4.57 15.08
C ASN A 131 -8.66 5.70 14.50
N SER A 132 -8.38 5.68 13.20
CA SER A 132 -7.59 6.71 12.51
C SER A 132 -8.42 7.87 11.95
N GLY A 133 -9.72 7.68 11.78
CA GLY A 133 -10.64 8.68 11.22
C GLY A 133 -11.93 8.83 12.00
N SER A 134 -12.85 9.64 11.49
CA SER A 134 -14.15 9.88 12.14
C SER A 134 -15.25 8.95 11.64
N ALA A 135 -15.24 8.59 10.36
CA ALA A 135 -16.29 7.79 9.72
C ALA A 135 -16.13 6.30 10.10
N PRO A 136 -17.12 5.69 10.78
CA PRO A 136 -17.11 4.25 11.01
C PRO A 136 -17.37 3.51 9.69
N GLY A 137 -16.83 2.30 9.59
CA GLY A 137 -17.18 1.38 8.51
C GLY A 137 -18.47 0.63 8.79
N ILE A 138 -18.93 -0.10 7.79
CA ILE A 138 -20.17 -0.88 7.84
C ILE A 138 -19.82 -2.35 7.63
N PHE A 139 -20.33 -3.22 8.50
CA PHE A 139 -20.40 -4.65 8.23
C PHE A 139 -21.85 -5.12 8.24
N MET A 140 -22.25 -5.84 7.20
CA MET A 140 -23.60 -6.40 7.06
C MET A 140 -23.53 -7.66 6.20
N GLU A 141 -24.51 -8.55 6.35
CA GLU A 141 -24.74 -9.63 5.39
C GLU A 141 -25.97 -9.32 4.54
N ILE A 142 -25.83 -9.44 3.22
CA ILE A 142 -26.94 -9.30 2.27
C ILE A 142 -27.02 -10.61 1.50
N ASP A 143 -28.17 -11.29 1.53
CA ASP A 143 -28.37 -12.62 0.94
C ASP A 143 -27.32 -13.66 1.36
N GLY A 144 -26.82 -13.55 2.60
CA GLY A 144 -25.79 -14.43 3.18
C GLY A 144 -24.36 -14.13 2.73
N VAL A 145 -24.16 -13.09 1.92
CA VAL A 145 -22.85 -12.60 1.46
C VAL A 145 -22.38 -11.48 2.41
N PRO A 146 -21.22 -11.64 3.09
CA PRO A 146 -20.67 -10.59 3.93
C PRO A 146 -20.19 -9.40 3.09
N LEU A 147 -20.60 -8.20 3.51
CA LEU A 147 -20.29 -6.93 2.91
C LEU A 147 -19.60 -6.02 3.93
N PHE A 148 -18.49 -5.41 3.52
CA PHE A 148 -17.70 -4.49 4.32
C PHE A 148 -17.60 -3.16 3.58
N ALA A 149 -18.04 -2.04 4.16
CA ALA A 149 -17.76 -0.71 3.64
C ALA A 149 -16.71 -0.02 4.50
N LEU A 150 -15.66 0.47 3.85
CA LEU A 150 -14.49 1.10 4.45
C LEU A 150 -14.35 2.56 3.97
N PRO A 151 -13.65 3.42 4.72
CA PRO A 151 -13.35 4.78 4.28
C PRO A 151 -12.57 4.80 2.94
N GLY A 152 -12.66 5.91 2.20
CA GLY A 152 -11.85 6.12 0.98
C GLY A 152 -10.40 6.54 1.29
N VAL A 153 -10.15 7.05 2.49
CA VAL A 153 -8.82 7.50 2.92
C VAL A 153 -7.90 6.28 3.09
N PRO A 154 -6.75 6.20 2.38
CA PRO A 154 -5.97 4.96 2.31
C PRO A 154 -5.51 4.43 3.67
N HIS A 155 -5.01 5.27 4.57
CA HIS A 155 -4.50 4.78 5.86
C HIS A 155 -5.63 4.26 6.77
N GLU A 156 -6.79 4.92 6.78
CA GLU A 156 -7.97 4.48 7.53
C GLU A 156 -8.50 3.15 7.01
N MET A 157 -8.62 3.02 5.68
CA MET A 157 -9.04 1.79 5.01
C MET A 157 -8.12 0.61 5.35
N ARG A 158 -6.80 0.82 5.29
CA ARG A 158 -5.80 -0.22 5.56
C ARG A 158 -5.84 -0.71 7.00
N GLU A 159 -5.99 0.21 7.96
CA GLU A 159 -6.11 -0.15 9.38
C GLU A 159 -7.38 -0.99 9.61
N MET A 160 -8.52 -0.52 9.11
CA MET A 160 -9.79 -1.22 9.28
C MET A 160 -9.82 -2.57 8.58
N PHE A 161 -9.23 -2.67 7.38
CA PHE A 161 -9.09 -3.95 6.71
C PHE A 161 -8.31 -4.94 7.58
N THR A 162 -7.18 -4.51 8.13
CA THR A 162 -6.30 -5.36 8.95
C THR A 162 -6.95 -5.75 10.27
N ALA A 163 -7.62 -4.81 10.93
CA ALA A 163 -8.20 -4.99 12.25
C ALA A 163 -9.51 -5.79 12.24
N ASP A 164 -10.35 -5.61 11.21
CA ASP A 164 -11.71 -6.15 11.21
C ASP A 164 -12.01 -7.05 10.00
N VAL A 165 -11.70 -6.60 8.78
CA VAL A 165 -12.12 -7.32 7.55
C VAL A 165 -11.36 -8.63 7.39
N ALA A 166 -10.03 -8.58 7.40
CA ALA A 166 -9.18 -9.76 7.20
C ALA A 166 -9.41 -10.85 8.26
N PRO A 167 -9.52 -10.55 9.57
CA PRO A 167 -9.91 -11.56 10.56
C PRO A 167 -11.27 -12.22 10.28
N ARG A 168 -12.28 -11.44 9.85
CA ARG A 168 -13.62 -11.97 9.53
C ARG A 168 -13.61 -12.84 8.28
N LEU A 169 -12.89 -12.45 7.24
CA LEU A 169 -12.71 -13.27 6.04
C LEU A 169 -12.01 -14.60 6.36
N ARG A 170 -10.94 -14.57 7.17
CA ARG A 170 -10.23 -15.79 7.63
C ARG A 170 -11.07 -16.69 8.52
N ALA A 171 -11.99 -16.13 9.31
CA ALA A 171 -12.91 -16.91 10.13
C ALA A 171 -14.05 -17.53 9.30
N ARG A 172 -14.50 -16.83 8.26
CA ARG A 172 -15.63 -17.24 7.43
C ARG A 172 -15.24 -18.27 6.38
N PHE A 173 -14.08 -18.08 5.77
CA PHE A 173 -13.61 -18.91 4.68
C PHE A 173 -12.39 -19.69 5.11
N ILE A 174 -12.27 -20.94 4.65
CA ILE A 174 -11.01 -21.67 4.78
C ILE A 174 -10.07 -21.10 3.71
N PRO A 175 -9.02 -20.34 4.07
CA PRO A 175 -8.08 -19.85 3.08
C PRO A 175 -7.32 -21.05 2.50
N VAL A 176 -7.08 -21.02 1.19
CA VAL A 176 -6.07 -21.91 0.60
C VAL A 176 -4.73 -21.44 1.17
N PRO A 177 -3.94 -22.29 1.85
CA PRO A 177 -2.64 -21.89 2.36
C PRO A 177 -1.84 -21.23 1.23
N ARG A 178 -1.39 -20.00 1.46
CA ARG A 178 -0.56 -19.28 0.48
C ARG A 178 0.54 -18.57 1.23
N HIS A 179 1.76 -19.02 0.99
CA HIS A 179 2.98 -18.47 1.54
C HIS A 179 3.73 -17.80 0.40
N THR A 180 4.00 -16.51 0.55
CA THR A 180 4.66 -15.73 -0.50
C THR A 180 5.97 -15.18 0.02
N PHE A 181 7.06 -15.51 -0.66
CA PHE A 181 8.35 -14.86 -0.48
C PHE A 181 8.65 -13.94 -1.64
N ILE A 182 9.25 -12.79 -1.37
CA ILE A 182 9.55 -11.75 -2.35
C ILE A 182 11.07 -11.63 -2.44
N VAL A 183 11.63 -11.98 -3.58
CA VAL A 183 13.04 -11.69 -3.88
C VAL A 183 13.11 -10.29 -4.47
N ARG A 184 13.81 -9.38 -3.79
CA ARG A 184 13.92 -7.97 -4.17
C ARG A 184 15.20 -7.77 -4.97
N VAL A 185 15.06 -7.27 -6.20
CA VAL A 185 16.13 -7.19 -7.19
C VAL A 185 16.32 -5.75 -7.64
N SER A 186 17.57 -5.28 -7.69
CA SER A 186 17.94 -4.00 -8.30
C SER A 186 18.96 -4.21 -9.43
N LEU A 187 19.18 -3.17 -10.23
CA LEU A 187 20.11 -3.13 -11.36
C LEU A 187 19.76 -4.03 -12.57
N LEU A 188 18.79 -4.94 -12.43
CA LEU A 188 18.29 -5.78 -13.52
C LEU A 188 16.82 -5.46 -13.82
N GLY A 189 16.50 -5.38 -15.12
CA GLY A 189 15.13 -5.28 -15.59
C GLY A 189 14.44 -6.65 -15.69
N GLU A 190 13.11 -6.62 -15.81
CA GLU A 190 12.26 -7.82 -15.86
C GLU A 190 12.69 -8.82 -16.95
N THR A 191 13.06 -8.36 -18.14
CA THR A 191 13.49 -9.23 -19.25
C THR A 191 14.73 -10.05 -18.90
N ALA A 192 15.70 -9.46 -18.19
CA ALA A 192 16.91 -10.18 -17.80
C ALA A 192 16.61 -11.21 -16.71
N ILE A 193 15.72 -10.86 -15.77
CA ILE A 193 15.31 -11.74 -14.67
C ILE A 193 14.53 -12.94 -15.21
N THR A 194 13.51 -12.69 -16.05
CA THR A 194 12.68 -13.75 -16.65
C THR A 194 13.50 -14.74 -17.48
N GLU A 195 14.47 -14.26 -18.28
CA GLU A 195 15.37 -15.15 -19.02
C GLU A 195 16.24 -16.01 -18.08
N ALA A 196 16.75 -15.42 -16.99
CA ALA A 196 17.54 -16.16 -15.99
C ALA A 196 16.71 -17.22 -15.23
N LEU A 197 15.39 -17.03 -15.10
CA LEU A 197 14.50 -17.92 -14.37
C LEU A 197 13.74 -18.92 -15.25
N ARG A 198 13.85 -18.84 -16.58
CA ARG A 198 13.08 -19.65 -17.55
C ARG A 198 13.09 -21.15 -17.26
N GLU A 199 14.26 -21.73 -16.99
CA GLU A 199 14.38 -23.16 -16.71
C GLU A 199 13.78 -23.55 -15.36
N LEU A 200 13.86 -22.65 -14.38
CA LEU A 200 13.26 -22.85 -13.06
C LEU A 200 11.73 -22.81 -13.15
N GLU A 201 11.17 -21.86 -13.89
CA GLU A 201 9.72 -21.72 -14.10
C GLU A 201 9.11 -22.96 -14.74
N ALA A 202 9.79 -23.53 -15.73
CA ALA A 202 9.36 -24.76 -16.39
C ALA A 202 9.30 -25.99 -15.46
N GLN A 203 9.92 -25.91 -14.27
CA GLN A 203 10.03 -26.99 -13.29
C GLN A 203 9.26 -26.71 -12.00
N LEU A 204 8.42 -25.66 -11.96
CA LEU A 204 7.67 -25.32 -10.76
C LEU A 204 6.65 -26.42 -10.40
N PRO A 205 6.47 -26.72 -9.10
CA PRO A 205 5.34 -27.51 -8.63
C PRO A 205 4.00 -26.90 -9.05
N ALA A 206 2.97 -27.73 -9.21
CA ALA A 206 1.65 -27.29 -9.67
C ALA A 206 0.96 -26.28 -8.75
N ASP A 207 1.30 -26.29 -7.46
CA ASP A 207 0.79 -25.37 -6.43
C ASP A 207 1.66 -24.10 -6.28
N THR A 208 2.72 -23.95 -7.09
CA THR A 208 3.67 -22.85 -7.00
C THR A 208 3.58 -21.92 -8.20
N SER A 209 3.65 -20.61 -7.95
CA SER A 209 3.68 -19.58 -8.99
C SER A 209 4.80 -18.57 -8.76
N ILE A 210 5.40 -18.08 -9.84
CA ILE A 210 6.26 -16.90 -9.86
C ILE A 210 5.52 -15.75 -10.53
N ALA A 211 5.57 -14.56 -9.94
CA ALA A 211 5.07 -13.32 -10.54
C ALA A 211 6.12 -12.22 -10.46
N TYR A 212 6.13 -11.35 -11.46
CA TYR A 212 7.07 -10.24 -11.57
C TYR A 212 6.32 -8.92 -11.39
N LEU A 213 6.87 -8.03 -10.57
CA LEU A 213 6.37 -6.67 -10.43
C LEU A 213 7.55 -5.71 -10.57
N ALA A 214 7.66 -5.12 -11.75
CA ALA A 214 8.69 -4.13 -12.05
C ALA A 214 8.25 -2.73 -11.62
N SER A 215 9.19 -2.01 -10.99
CA SER A 215 9.09 -0.59 -10.67
C SER A 215 10.40 0.11 -11.00
N LEU A 216 10.45 1.43 -10.89
CA LEU A 216 11.65 2.18 -11.25
C LEU A 216 12.83 1.82 -10.32
N GLY A 217 13.84 1.14 -10.87
CA GLY A 217 15.07 0.77 -10.16
C GLY A 217 14.96 -0.47 -9.25
N ASP A 218 13.80 -1.14 -9.25
CA ASP A 218 13.49 -2.24 -8.34
C ASP A 218 12.47 -3.21 -8.97
N VAL A 219 12.75 -4.52 -8.89
CA VAL A 219 11.86 -5.59 -9.35
C VAL A 219 11.58 -6.55 -8.21
N GLU A 220 10.31 -6.82 -7.95
CA GLU A 220 9.89 -7.92 -7.07
C GLU A 220 9.70 -9.19 -7.88
N VAL A 221 10.34 -10.27 -7.45
CA VAL A 221 10.00 -11.63 -7.87
C VAL A 221 9.25 -12.30 -6.73
N LYS A 222 7.94 -12.48 -6.90
CA LYS A 222 7.05 -13.08 -5.89
C LYS A 222 6.91 -14.57 -6.14
N ILE A 223 7.31 -15.37 -5.17
CA ILE A 223 7.18 -16.83 -5.18
C ILE A 223 6.07 -17.20 -4.20
N SER A 224 4.97 -17.75 -4.69
CA SER A 224 3.86 -18.22 -3.85
C SER A 224 3.68 -19.73 -3.97
N SER A 225 3.49 -20.44 -2.85
CA SER A 225 3.13 -21.88 -2.79
C SER A 225 2.21 -22.17 -1.59
N GLU A 226 1.55 -23.33 -1.61
CA GLU A 226 0.83 -23.85 -0.44
C GLU A 226 1.76 -24.27 0.71
N SER A 227 3.02 -24.60 0.41
CA SER A 227 4.05 -24.92 1.41
C SER A 227 5.02 -23.74 1.61
N PRO A 228 5.20 -23.25 2.86
CA PRO A 228 6.18 -22.21 3.15
C PRO A 228 7.61 -22.66 2.86
N GLU A 229 7.94 -23.93 3.12
CA GLU A 229 9.26 -24.50 2.85
C GLU A 229 9.55 -24.52 1.35
N THR A 230 8.55 -24.86 0.55
CA THR A 230 8.65 -24.90 -0.92
C THR A 230 8.81 -23.49 -1.47
N ALA A 231 7.98 -22.54 -1.04
CA ALA A 231 8.08 -21.13 -1.44
C ALA A 231 9.47 -20.56 -1.10
N LEU A 232 9.95 -20.76 0.13
CA LEU A 232 11.27 -20.25 0.56
C LEU A 232 12.42 -20.92 -0.19
N LYS A 233 12.35 -22.24 -0.43
CA LYS A 233 13.37 -22.97 -1.19
C LYS A 233 13.49 -22.42 -2.61
N ILE A 234 12.37 -22.17 -3.26
CA ILE A 234 12.35 -21.62 -4.61
C ILE A 234 12.81 -20.16 -4.61
N ALA A 235 12.40 -19.34 -3.65
CA ALA A 235 12.90 -17.97 -3.49
C ALA A 235 14.42 -17.92 -3.33
N LYS A 236 15.01 -18.82 -2.52
CA LYS A 236 16.48 -18.93 -2.40
C LYS A 236 17.15 -19.37 -3.69
N ARG A 237 16.52 -20.26 -4.46
CA ARG A 237 17.03 -20.68 -5.78
C ARG A 237 16.97 -19.55 -6.80
N VAL A 238 15.86 -18.80 -6.83
CA VAL A 238 15.71 -17.57 -7.61
C VAL A 238 16.83 -16.60 -7.26
N ALA A 239 17.04 -16.33 -5.97
CA ALA A 239 18.08 -15.41 -5.52
C ALA A 239 19.48 -15.85 -5.97
N GLY A 240 19.80 -17.15 -5.89
CA GLY A 240 21.07 -17.69 -6.36
C GLY A 240 21.27 -17.60 -7.87
N LEU A 241 20.20 -17.69 -8.67
CA LEU A 241 20.26 -17.52 -10.13
C LEU A 241 20.45 -16.05 -10.55
N ILE A 242 19.87 -15.12 -9.78
CA ILE A 242 19.96 -13.68 -10.03
C ILE A 242 21.30 -13.10 -9.52
N GLY A 243 21.81 -13.59 -8.39
CA GLY A 243 23.11 -13.21 -7.84
C GLY A 243 23.12 -11.84 -7.16
N ASP A 244 24.19 -11.07 -7.37
CA ASP A 244 24.52 -9.83 -6.63
C ASP A 244 23.50 -8.70 -6.78
N SER A 245 22.58 -8.83 -7.75
CA SER A 245 21.46 -7.91 -7.93
C SER A 245 20.34 -8.08 -6.90
N VAL A 246 20.36 -9.16 -6.11
CA VAL A 246 19.40 -9.40 -5.03
C VAL A 246 19.87 -8.71 -3.76
N TYR A 247 19.03 -7.85 -3.18
CA TYR A 247 19.35 -7.19 -1.92
C TYR A 247 18.51 -7.68 -0.73
N ALA A 248 17.42 -8.42 -0.97
CA ALA A 248 16.60 -9.00 0.10
C ALA A 248 15.76 -10.20 -0.37
N ILE A 249 15.38 -11.04 0.60
CA ILE A 249 14.32 -12.05 0.47
C ILE A 249 13.37 -11.85 1.64
N ASP A 250 12.17 -11.35 1.37
CA ASP A 250 11.18 -11.01 2.38
C ASP A 250 10.07 -12.08 2.45
N ASP A 251 9.57 -12.37 3.64
CA ASP A 251 8.23 -12.95 3.79
C ASP A 251 7.22 -11.83 3.51
N ALA A 252 6.30 -12.04 2.56
CA ALA A 252 5.33 -11.03 2.16
C ALA A 252 4.36 -10.60 3.28
N LYS A 253 4.27 -11.36 4.37
CA LYS A 253 3.50 -11.02 5.59
C LYS A 253 4.31 -10.24 6.62
N SER A 254 5.59 -10.00 6.36
CA SER A 254 6.48 -9.19 7.19
C SER A 254 6.73 -7.83 6.56
N VAL A 255 7.41 -6.94 7.31
CA VAL A 255 7.87 -5.66 6.79
C VAL A 255 8.77 -5.92 5.59
N ARG A 256 8.44 -5.33 4.44
CA ARG A 256 9.20 -5.50 3.19
C ARG A 256 10.46 -4.65 3.22
N SER A 257 11.56 -5.24 2.76
CA SER A 257 12.84 -4.56 2.63
C SER A 257 12.81 -3.59 1.46
N THR A 258 13.42 -2.43 1.66
CA THR A 258 13.70 -1.44 0.60
C THR A 258 15.21 -1.35 0.39
N LEU A 259 15.64 -0.75 -0.73
CA LEU A 259 17.06 -0.47 -0.93
C LEU A 259 17.64 0.41 0.20
N ALA A 260 16.86 1.39 0.69
CA ALA A 260 17.27 2.25 1.78
C ALA A 260 17.48 1.47 3.08
N SER A 261 16.55 0.57 3.45
CA SER A 261 16.71 -0.26 4.65
C SER A 261 17.90 -1.20 4.53
N ALA A 262 18.08 -1.86 3.37
CA ALA A 262 19.20 -2.75 3.12
C ALA A 262 20.56 -2.03 3.23
N VAL A 263 20.67 -0.81 2.69
CA VAL A 263 21.89 0.01 2.83
C VAL A 263 22.15 0.38 4.28
N LEU A 264 21.13 0.82 5.02
CA LEU A 264 21.27 1.19 6.43
C LEU A 264 21.68 0.00 7.28
N ASP A 265 21.08 -1.18 7.07
CA ASP A 265 21.42 -2.40 7.81
C ASP A 265 22.86 -2.84 7.55
N LEU A 266 23.31 -2.82 6.29
CA LEU A 266 24.71 -3.12 5.95
C LEU A 266 25.69 -2.16 6.62
N LEU A 267 25.36 -0.87 6.69
CA LEU A 267 26.19 0.13 7.36
C LEU A 267 26.20 -0.06 8.89
N ARG A 268 25.05 -0.40 9.51
CA ARG A 268 24.97 -0.75 10.94
C ARG A 268 25.88 -1.92 11.27
N GLU A 269 25.79 -3.00 10.49
CA GLU A 269 26.62 -4.19 10.67
C GLU A 269 28.12 -3.87 10.57
N ARG A 270 28.48 -2.97 9.65
CA ARG A 270 29.85 -2.52 9.45
C ARG A 270 30.31 -1.43 10.42
N LYS A 271 29.40 -0.89 11.25
CA LYS A 271 29.64 0.28 12.12
C LYS A 271 30.13 1.49 11.33
N GLU A 272 29.60 1.67 10.13
CA GLU A 272 29.89 2.79 9.25
C GLU A 272 28.71 3.77 9.25
N THR A 273 28.98 5.00 8.82
CA THR A 273 27.99 6.06 8.69
C THR A 273 27.90 6.52 7.25
N VAL A 274 26.80 7.20 6.90
CA VAL A 274 26.59 7.74 5.56
C VAL A 274 26.05 9.17 5.63
N ALA A 275 26.47 9.99 4.67
CA ALA A 275 25.91 11.31 4.40
C ALA A 275 25.63 11.46 2.91
N THR A 276 24.75 12.38 2.53
CA THR A 276 24.30 12.54 1.13
C THR A 276 24.59 13.94 0.58
N ALA A 277 25.10 14.00 -0.64
CA ALA A 277 25.22 15.24 -1.39
C ALA A 277 24.31 15.19 -2.61
N GLU A 278 23.33 16.10 -2.69
CA GLU A 278 22.24 16.01 -3.65
C GLU A 278 22.17 17.25 -4.55
N SER A 279 21.86 17.03 -5.83
CA SER A 279 21.52 18.11 -6.77
C SER A 279 20.12 17.87 -7.32
N LEU A 280 19.99 17.09 -8.42
CA LEU A 280 18.70 16.86 -9.09
C LEU A 280 17.62 16.23 -8.19
N THR A 281 18.02 15.42 -7.20
CA THR A 281 17.11 14.75 -6.28
C THR A 281 16.57 15.66 -5.18
N GLY A 282 17.21 16.83 -4.95
CA GLY A 282 16.67 17.87 -4.08
C GLY A 282 16.44 17.49 -2.62
N GLY A 283 17.08 16.42 -2.11
CA GLY A 283 16.81 15.88 -0.77
C GLY A 283 16.07 14.54 -0.79
N GLY A 284 15.64 14.06 -1.96
CA GLY A 284 14.92 12.79 -2.09
C GLY A 284 15.72 11.56 -1.64
N LEU A 285 17.04 11.55 -1.81
CA LEU A 285 17.86 10.43 -1.31
C LEU A 285 17.95 10.45 0.21
N ALA A 286 18.16 11.63 0.82
CA ALA A 286 18.08 11.80 2.27
C ALA A 286 16.71 11.39 2.80
N GLN A 287 15.63 11.79 2.13
CA GLN A 287 14.26 11.40 2.48
C GLN A 287 14.11 9.88 2.54
N LEU A 288 14.48 9.15 1.48
CA LEU A 288 14.39 7.69 1.42
C LEU A 288 15.12 7.00 2.58
N LEU A 289 16.30 7.51 2.99
CA LEU A 289 17.03 6.99 4.14
C LEU A 289 16.30 7.30 5.46
N THR A 290 15.82 8.54 5.62
CA THR A 290 15.16 8.99 6.85
C THR A 290 13.75 8.44 7.06
N GLU A 291 13.08 7.96 6.00
CA GLU A 291 11.80 7.25 6.08
C GLU A 291 11.92 5.94 6.86
N ILE A 292 13.13 5.35 6.94
CA ILE A 292 13.37 4.15 7.72
C ILE A 292 13.57 4.51 9.20
N PRO A 293 12.74 3.98 10.12
CA PRO A 293 12.91 4.21 11.54
C PRO A 293 14.31 3.81 12.04
N GLY A 294 14.88 4.61 12.95
CA GLY A 294 16.24 4.38 13.47
C GLY A 294 17.38 4.70 12.51
N SER A 295 17.09 5.33 11.36
CA SER A 295 18.11 5.78 10.40
C SER A 295 19.14 6.74 10.99
N SER A 296 18.77 7.51 12.04
CA SER A 296 19.67 8.46 12.72
C SER A 296 20.90 7.81 13.38
N GLU A 297 20.92 6.49 13.55
CA GLU A 297 22.11 5.77 14.06
C GLU A 297 23.26 5.75 13.05
N VAL A 298 22.95 5.87 11.76
CA VAL A 298 23.90 5.68 10.64
C VAL A 298 23.93 6.87 9.70
N PHE A 299 22.78 7.48 9.44
CA PHE A 299 22.66 8.62 8.54
C PHE A 299 22.96 9.92 9.30
N LEU A 300 24.06 10.57 8.94
CA LEU A 300 24.53 11.80 9.60
C LEU A 300 23.85 13.07 9.09
N GLY A 301 23.21 12.99 7.92
CA GLY A 301 22.59 14.13 7.24
C GLY A 301 23.07 14.28 5.80
N GLY A 302 22.81 15.44 5.21
CA GLY A 302 23.19 15.71 3.84
C GLY A 302 23.15 17.18 3.46
N ALA A 303 23.62 17.49 2.26
CA ALA A 303 23.62 18.83 1.69
C ALA A 303 23.00 18.84 0.28
N VAL A 304 22.12 19.81 0.03
CA VAL A 304 21.50 20.01 -1.28
C VAL A 304 22.23 21.12 -2.04
N GLY A 305 23.22 20.72 -2.85
CA GLY A 305 23.97 21.59 -3.75
C GLY A 305 23.26 21.77 -5.09
N TYR A 306 22.10 22.44 -5.12
CA TYR A 306 21.27 22.54 -6.34
C TYR A 306 21.94 23.36 -7.48
N GLY A 307 22.66 24.43 -7.15
CA GLY A 307 23.35 25.31 -8.12
C GLY A 307 24.87 25.32 -7.93
N SER A 308 25.63 25.90 -8.88
CA SER A 308 27.09 25.94 -8.80
C SER A 308 27.59 26.62 -7.53
N ALA A 309 26.98 27.75 -7.14
CA ALA A 309 27.35 28.48 -5.92
C ALA A 309 27.14 27.63 -4.65
N SER A 310 26.05 26.85 -4.57
CA SER A 310 25.81 25.98 -3.40
C SER A 310 26.64 24.70 -3.44
N LYS A 311 26.95 24.15 -4.62
CA LYS A 311 27.93 23.07 -4.78
C LYS A 311 29.31 23.48 -4.26
N HIS A 312 29.74 24.71 -4.56
CA HIS A 312 30.99 25.23 -4.03
C HIS A 312 30.90 25.47 -2.51
N ALA A 313 29.94 26.30 -2.07
CA ALA A 313 29.88 26.76 -0.68
C ALA A 313 29.55 25.66 0.36
N LEU A 314 28.81 24.62 -0.01
CA LEU A 314 28.38 23.56 0.92
C LEU A 314 29.19 22.26 0.80
N LEU A 315 29.81 22.02 -0.35
CA LEU A 315 30.42 20.73 -0.69
C LEU A 315 31.83 20.89 -1.28
N ASP A 316 32.42 22.08 -1.21
CA ASP A 316 33.77 22.40 -1.67
C ASP A 316 34.07 21.92 -3.10
N VAL A 317 33.06 21.90 -3.97
CA VAL A 317 33.26 21.55 -5.38
C VAL A 317 34.08 22.65 -6.05
N PRO A 318 35.24 22.35 -6.66
CA PRO A 318 36.07 23.37 -7.31
C PRO A 318 35.32 24.06 -8.45
N GLU A 319 35.43 25.38 -8.52
CA GLU A 319 34.76 26.18 -9.55
C GLU A 319 35.28 25.82 -10.95
N GLU A 320 36.56 25.49 -11.07
CA GLU A 320 37.21 25.12 -12.33
C GLU A 320 36.59 23.85 -12.92
N VAL A 321 36.30 22.84 -12.07
CA VAL A 321 35.69 21.57 -12.50
C VAL A 321 34.29 21.82 -13.08
N MET A 322 33.53 22.72 -12.45
CA MET A 322 32.20 23.10 -12.93
C MET A 322 32.24 24.01 -14.16
N ALA A 323 33.25 24.87 -14.28
CA ALA A 323 33.43 25.75 -15.43
C ALA A 323 33.81 24.98 -16.70
N GLU A 324 34.63 23.93 -16.58
CA GLU A 324 35.05 23.10 -17.71
C GLU A 324 34.00 22.08 -18.13
N ASN A 325 33.32 21.43 -17.17
CA ASN A 325 32.46 20.26 -17.45
C ASN A 325 30.96 20.54 -17.26
N GLY A 326 30.59 21.72 -16.76
CA GLY A 326 29.23 22.00 -16.29
C GLY A 326 28.91 21.33 -14.95
N THR A 327 27.66 21.41 -14.52
CA THR A 327 27.21 20.84 -13.23
C THR A 327 26.70 19.40 -13.32
N VAL A 328 26.56 18.87 -14.54
CA VAL A 328 26.10 17.50 -14.84
C VAL A 328 27.29 16.71 -15.39
N ASP A 329 28.21 16.37 -14.49
CA ASP A 329 29.42 15.63 -14.83
C ASP A 329 29.83 14.66 -13.72
N ALA A 330 30.47 13.55 -14.09
CA ALA A 330 30.91 12.53 -13.14
C ALA A 330 31.96 13.04 -12.15
N LEU A 331 32.82 13.97 -12.56
CA LEU A 331 33.81 14.61 -11.69
C LEU A 331 33.14 15.51 -10.65
N VAL A 332 32.09 16.23 -11.04
CA VAL A 332 31.28 17.05 -10.11
C VAL A 332 30.58 16.17 -9.09
N ALA A 333 29.95 15.07 -9.52
CA ALA A 333 29.31 14.13 -8.60
C ALA A 333 30.31 13.52 -7.60
N LYS A 334 31.52 13.17 -8.06
CA LYS A 334 32.59 12.67 -7.20
C LYS A 334 33.12 13.73 -6.22
N ALA A 335 33.21 14.98 -6.64
CA ALA A 335 33.61 16.09 -5.78
C ALA A 335 32.56 16.34 -4.69
N MET A 336 31.27 16.37 -5.06
CA MET A 336 30.16 16.49 -4.11
C MET A 336 30.17 15.39 -3.05
N ALA A 337 30.37 14.13 -3.45
CA ALA A 337 30.44 13.00 -2.53
C ALA A 337 31.64 13.06 -1.58
N ARG A 338 32.74 13.71 -2.00
CA ARG A 338 33.90 13.95 -1.12
C ARG A 338 33.64 15.10 -0.15
N GLY A 339 33.01 16.18 -0.61
CA GLY A 339 32.73 17.35 0.21
C GLY A 339 31.79 17.07 1.38
N VAL A 340 30.87 16.10 1.23
CA VAL A 340 29.96 15.72 2.31
C VAL A 340 30.53 14.68 3.29
N ARG A 341 31.71 14.11 2.99
CA ARG A 341 32.33 13.04 3.79
C ARG A 341 33.36 13.59 4.75
#